data_AF-A0A1E1LSS1-F1
#
_entry.id   AF-A0A1E1LSS1-F1
#
_cell.length_a   1.000
_cell.length_b   1.000
_cell.length_c   1.000
_cell.angle_alpha   90.00
_cell.angle_beta   90.00
_cell.angle_gamma   90.00
#
_symmetry.space_group_name_H-M   'P 1'
#
loop_
_entity.id
_entity.type
_entity.pdbx_description
1 polymer ?
#
loop_
_entity_poly.entity_id
_entity_poly.type
_entity_poly.pdbx_seq_one_letter_code
_entity_poly.pdbx_strand_id
1 'polypeptide(L)'
;MDRFLSSTLEFLEWLVSLPKQGYVNLTRNAVHMWDDMSMLNYIRMIAIVGGYLFIRPYLQRYGERQQAKQLAKLEAERKGPKSKAKISPNALRDGGGKGKSVKFADERAEGSSEDREKGGKGEVEEWGKKAKKRQKKVQDLLAKEGQRLEDLDDKEDLDIMEYLVDYEEGKDGW
;
A
#
# COMPACT_ATOMS: atom_id res chain seq x y z
N MET A 1 50.51 32.95 4.34
CA MET A 1 49.15 32.82 4.91
C MET A 1 48.17 33.82 4.29
N ASP A 2 48.66 34.97 3.82
CA ASP A 2 47.82 36.06 3.27
C ASP A 2 46.96 35.67 2.07
N ARG A 3 47.46 34.79 1.19
CA ARG A 3 46.67 34.31 0.02
C ARG A 3 45.48 33.43 0.41
N PHE A 4 45.58 32.70 1.52
CA PHE A 4 44.47 31.88 2.01
C PHE A 4 43.42 32.76 2.68
N LEU A 5 43.84 33.73 3.50
CA LEU A 5 42.95 34.68 4.14
C LEU A 5 42.22 35.57 3.12
N SER A 6 42.90 36.03 2.07
CA SER A 6 42.26 36.77 0.99
C SER A 6 41.25 35.89 0.24
N SER A 7 41.60 34.66 -0.10
CA SER A 7 40.68 33.74 -0.77
C SER A 7 39.43 33.39 0.06
N THR A 8 39.55 33.33 1.39
CA THR A 8 38.40 33.12 2.27
C THR A 8 37.51 34.35 2.39
N LEU A 9 38.08 35.56 2.35
CA LEU A 9 37.31 36.80 2.36
C LEU A 9 36.55 36.99 1.04
N GLU A 10 37.20 36.74 -0.10
CA GLU A 10 36.55 36.73 -1.43
C GLU A 10 35.42 35.68 -1.51
N PHE A 11 35.62 34.51 -0.90
CA PHE A 11 34.59 33.48 -0.81
C PHE A 11 33.40 33.91 0.06
N LEU A 12 33.66 34.56 1.19
CA LEU A 12 32.61 35.12 2.07
C LEU A 12 31.82 36.23 1.36
N GLU A 13 32.49 37.12 0.64
CA GLU A 13 31.82 38.14 -0.17
C GLU A 13 30.98 37.53 -1.31
N TRP A 14 31.51 36.51 -1.99
CA TRP A 14 30.76 35.75 -2.98
C TRP A 14 29.51 35.11 -2.38
N LEU A 15 29.63 34.47 -1.20
CA LEU A 15 28.54 33.79 -0.51
C LEU A 15 27.43 34.76 -0.06
N VAL A 16 27.80 35.98 0.36
CA VAL A 16 26.86 37.05 0.68
C VAL A 16 26.23 37.66 -0.58
N SER A 17 26.90 37.60 -1.72
CA SER A 17 26.36 38.09 -3.00
C SER A 17 25.29 37.17 -3.61
N LEU A 18 25.35 35.85 -3.33
CA LEU A 18 24.41 34.86 -3.88
C LEU A 18 22.93 35.10 -3.49
N PRO A 19 22.57 35.35 -2.23
CA PRO A 19 21.19 35.68 -1.86
C PRO A 19 20.69 36.96 -2.54
N LYS A 20 21.54 37.97 -2.69
CA LYS A 20 21.18 39.25 -3.31
C LYS A 20 20.90 39.07 -4.80
N GLN A 21 21.75 38.30 -5.50
CA GLN A 21 21.55 37.95 -6.90
C GLN A 21 20.33 37.04 -7.10
N GLY A 22 20.16 36.05 -6.23
CA GLY A 22 18.99 35.16 -6.22
C GLY A 22 17.68 35.92 -5.98
N TYR A 23 17.68 36.86 -5.05
CA TYR A 23 16.53 37.72 -4.76
C TYR A 23 16.16 38.63 -5.93
N VAL A 24 17.14 39.31 -6.54
CA VAL A 24 16.88 40.16 -7.71
C VAL A 24 16.37 39.34 -8.89
N ASN A 25 16.93 38.16 -9.14
CA ASN A 25 16.49 37.29 -10.21
C ASN A 25 15.09 36.70 -9.96
N LEU A 26 14.82 36.26 -8.73
CA LEU A 26 13.52 35.72 -8.34
C LEU A 26 12.44 36.79 -8.39
N THR A 27 12.69 37.97 -7.83
CA THR A 27 11.72 39.07 -7.85
C THR A 27 11.48 39.57 -9.26
N ARG A 28 12.54 39.78 -10.06
CA ARG A 28 12.38 40.13 -11.48
C ARG A 28 11.54 39.09 -12.21
N ASN A 29 11.85 37.80 -12.07
CA ASN A 29 11.13 36.75 -12.78
C ASN A 29 9.68 36.61 -12.28
N ALA A 30 9.46 36.62 -10.97
CA ALA A 30 8.12 36.48 -10.37
C ALA A 30 7.23 37.69 -10.67
N VAL A 31 7.78 38.91 -10.66
CA VAL A 31 7.06 40.12 -11.04
C VAL A 31 6.76 40.12 -12.53
N HIS A 32 7.72 39.79 -13.39
CA HIS A 32 7.47 39.68 -14.84
C HIS A 32 6.42 38.62 -15.18
N MET A 33 6.34 37.51 -14.44
CA MET A 33 5.29 36.51 -14.64
C MET A 33 3.87 37.04 -14.38
N TRP A 34 3.73 38.06 -13.55
CA TRP A 34 2.45 38.68 -13.22
C TRP A 34 2.17 39.96 -14.00
N ASP A 35 3.20 40.76 -14.28
CA ASP A 35 3.07 42.07 -14.95
C ASP A 35 2.88 41.92 -16.47
N ASP A 36 3.42 40.86 -17.07
CA ASP A 36 3.30 40.59 -18.52
C ASP A 36 1.99 39.85 -18.90
N MET A 37 1.03 39.76 -17.96
CA MET A 37 -0.25 39.09 -18.17
C MET A 37 -1.29 40.02 -18.78
N SER A 38 -1.42 39.95 -20.11
CA SER A 38 -2.55 40.56 -20.81
C SER A 38 -3.90 39.90 -20.45
N MET A 39 -5.00 40.64 -20.62
CA MET A 39 -6.37 40.12 -20.39
C MET A 39 -6.67 38.84 -21.19
N LEU A 40 -6.12 38.74 -22.42
CA LEU A 40 -6.26 37.57 -23.27
C LEU A 40 -5.53 36.35 -22.69
N ASN A 41 -4.37 36.54 -22.07
CA ASN A 41 -3.61 35.46 -21.43
C ASN A 41 -4.37 34.89 -20.22
N TYR A 42 -5.06 35.73 -19.45
CA TYR A 42 -5.93 35.26 -18.37
C TYR A 42 -7.10 34.43 -18.89
N ILE A 43 -7.79 34.89 -19.94
CA ILE A 43 -8.89 34.15 -20.55
C ILE A 43 -8.40 32.79 -21.07
N ARG A 44 -7.24 32.75 -21.73
CA ARG A 44 -6.62 31.49 -22.19
C ARG A 44 -6.29 30.55 -21.02
N MET A 45 -5.70 31.08 -19.94
CA MET A 45 -5.38 30.28 -18.75
C MET A 45 -6.64 29.68 -18.11
N ILE A 46 -7.68 30.49 -17.93
CA ILE A 46 -8.97 30.03 -17.39
C ILE A 46 -9.60 28.99 -18.33
N ALA A 47 -9.52 29.18 -19.65
CA ALA A 47 -10.03 28.21 -20.62
C ALA A 47 -9.29 26.86 -20.56
N ILE A 48 -7.96 26.86 -20.39
CA ILE A 48 -7.17 25.63 -20.26
C ILE A 48 -7.46 24.94 -18.92
N VAL A 49 -7.40 25.68 -17.81
CA VAL A 49 -7.59 25.12 -16.46
C VAL A 49 -9.04 24.70 -16.25
N GLY A 50 -9.99 25.57 -16.58
CA GLY A 50 -11.41 25.28 -16.57
C GLY A 50 -11.75 24.13 -17.51
N GLY A 51 -11.25 24.17 -18.74
CA GLY A 51 -11.40 23.08 -19.71
C GLY A 51 -10.92 21.75 -19.16
N TYR A 52 -9.73 21.68 -18.56
CA TYR A 52 -9.19 20.47 -17.94
C TYR A 52 -10.07 19.96 -16.78
N LEU A 53 -10.52 20.87 -15.91
CA LEU A 53 -11.42 20.53 -14.80
C LEU A 53 -12.73 19.92 -15.29
N PHE A 54 -13.29 20.45 -16.38
CA PHE A 54 -14.47 19.89 -17.02
C PHE A 54 -14.18 18.55 -17.71
N ILE A 55 -13.06 18.43 -18.41
CA ILE A 55 -12.68 17.27 -19.21
C ILE A 55 -12.40 16.04 -18.33
N ARG A 56 -11.75 16.21 -17.17
CA ARG A 56 -11.37 15.13 -16.25
C ARG A 56 -12.51 14.15 -15.86
N PRO A 57 -13.67 14.59 -15.33
CA PRO A 57 -14.74 13.67 -14.95
C PRO A 57 -15.32 12.90 -16.15
N TYR A 58 -15.31 13.48 -17.35
CA TYR A 58 -15.78 12.79 -18.55
C TYR A 58 -14.81 11.72 -19.03
N LEU A 59 -13.49 11.97 -18.99
CA LEU A 59 -12.50 10.94 -19.31
C LEU A 59 -12.58 9.77 -18.33
N GLN A 60 -12.76 10.05 -17.04
CA GLN A 60 -12.89 9.00 -16.03
C GLN A 60 -14.12 8.11 -16.32
N ARG A 61 -15.29 8.73 -16.57
CA ARG A 61 -16.52 7.99 -16.93
C ARG A 61 -16.36 7.18 -18.21
N TYR A 62 -15.60 7.67 -19.19
CA TYR A 62 -15.33 6.93 -20.42
C TYR A 62 -14.40 5.73 -20.17
N GLY A 63 -13.36 5.92 -19.35
CA GLY A 63 -12.44 4.85 -18.94
C GLY A 63 -13.15 3.72 -18.21
N GLU A 64 -13.98 4.04 -17.22
CA GLU A 64 -14.79 3.07 -16.46
C GLU A 64 -15.70 2.24 -17.39
N ARG A 65 -16.35 2.89 -18.36
CA ARG A 65 -17.20 2.20 -19.35
C ARG A 65 -16.41 1.24 -20.23
N GLN A 66 -15.19 1.60 -20.64
CA GLN A 66 -14.35 0.71 -21.44
C GLN A 66 -13.81 -0.45 -20.62
N GLN A 67 -13.41 -0.21 -19.37
CA GLN A 67 -12.99 -1.26 -18.45
C GLN A 67 -14.13 -2.25 -18.17
N ALA A 68 -15.34 -1.76 -17.90
CA ALA A 68 -16.52 -2.61 -17.69
C ALA A 68 -16.83 -3.47 -18.94
N LYS A 69 -16.73 -2.89 -20.15
CA LYS A 69 -16.91 -3.64 -21.41
C LYS A 69 -15.84 -4.71 -21.60
N GLN A 70 -14.58 -4.43 -21.29
CA GLN A 70 -13.51 -5.41 -21.40
C GLN A 70 -13.66 -6.53 -20.36
N LEU A 71 -14.01 -6.19 -19.13
CA LEU A 71 -14.28 -7.17 -18.08
C LEU A 71 -15.45 -8.09 -18.48
N ALA A 72 -16.56 -7.53 -18.97
CA ALA A 72 -17.71 -8.30 -19.44
C ALA A 72 -17.37 -9.23 -20.61
N LYS A 73 -16.53 -8.78 -21.56
CA LYS A 73 -16.04 -9.62 -22.67
C LYS A 73 -15.18 -10.78 -22.16
N LEU A 74 -14.26 -10.49 -21.24
CA LEU A 74 -13.38 -11.50 -20.63
C LEU A 74 -14.18 -12.53 -19.81
N GLU A 75 -15.22 -12.09 -19.11
CA GLU A 75 -16.12 -12.97 -18.38
C GLU A 75 -16.98 -13.84 -19.30
N ALA A 76 -17.46 -13.29 -20.42
CA ALA A 76 -18.20 -14.05 -21.43
C ALA A 76 -17.31 -15.12 -22.09
N GLU A 77 -16.05 -14.78 -22.38
CA GLU A 77 -15.06 -15.71 -22.95
C GLU A 77 -14.64 -16.80 -21.94
N ARG A 78 -14.55 -16.46 -20.64
CA ARG A 78 -14.30 -17.43 -19.56
C ARG A 78 -15.48 -18.35 -19.26
N LYS A 79 -16.72 -17.91 -19.51
CA LYS A 79 -17.94 -18.72 -19.36
C LYS A 79 -18.27 -19.55 -20.60
N GLY A 80 -17.53 -19.37 -21.70
CA GLY A 80 -17.61 -20.23 -22.87
C GLY A 80 -17.13 -21.67 -22.58
N PRO A 81 -17.71 -22.70 -23.22
CA PRO A 81 -17.29 -24.07 -23.00
C PRO A 81 -15.90 -24.25 -23.60
N LYS A 82 -14.90 -24.45 -22.72
CA LYS A 82 -13.49 -24.79 -23.02
C LYS A 82 -12.54 -23.60 -23.24
N SER A 83 -12.04 -23.01 -22.16
CA SER A 83 -10.61 -22.71 -22.10
C SER A 83 -10.03 -23.11 -20.73
N LYS A 84 -9.23 -24.18 -20.76
CA LYS A 84 -8.48 -24.68 -19.62
C LYS A 84 -7.28 -23.75 -19.40
N ALA A 85 -7.45 -22.70 -18.61
CA ALA A 85 -6.31 -21.96 -18.06
C ALA A 85 -6.42 -21.95 -16.53
N LYS A 86 -6.00 -23.06 -15.91
CA LYS A 86 -5.91 -23.26 -14.44
C LYS A 86 -4.72 -22.51 -13.82
N ILE A 87 -4.27 -21.41 -14.42
CA ILE A 87 -3.18 -20.60 -13.88
C ILE A 87 -3.79 -19.24 -13.62
N SER A 88 -4.10 -18.97 -12.36
CA SER A 88 -4.46 -17.61 -11.94
C SER A 88 -3.22 -16.73 -12.17
N PRO A 89 -3.36 -15.49 -12.65
CA PRO A 89 -2.22 -14.58 -12.86
C PRO A 89 -1.35 -14.39 -11.61
N ASN A 90 -1.91 -14.63 -10.43
CA ASN A 90 -1.19 -14.57 -9.16
C ASN A 90 -0.24 -15.76 -8.93
N ALA A 91 -0.42 -16.88 -9.64
CA ALA A 91 0.47 -18.03 -9.59
C ALA A 91 1.82 -17.81 -10.31
N LEU A 92 1.92 -16.77 -11.16
CA LEU A 92 3.17 -16.39 -11.84
C LEU A 92 3.94 -15.29 -11.09
N ARG A 93 3.29 -14.56 -10.19
CA ARG A 93 3.92 -13.51 -9.37
C ARG A 93 4.75 -14.08 -8.21
N ASP A 94 4.46 -15.31 -7.81
CA ASP A 94 5.08 -15.98 -6.65
C ASP A 94 6.28 -16.87 -7.01
N GLY A 95 6.83 -16.70 -8.22
CA GLY A 95 7.97 -17.50 -8.68
C GLY A 95 7.57 -18.93 -9.02
N GLY A 96 7.88 -19.36 -10.24
CA GLY A 96 7.72 -20.75 -10.62
C GLY A 96 8.55 -21.66 -9.71
N GLY A 97 7.91 -22.57 -8.98
CA GLY A 97 8.57 -23.68 -8.30
C GLY A 97 8.04 -23.94 -6.90
N LYS A 98 7.21 -24.99 -6.77
CA LYS A 98 6.92 -25.72 -5.52
C LYS A 98 7.05 -24.91 -4.22
N GLY A 99 6.16 -23.94 -4.02
CA GLY A 99 5.98 -23.24 -2.75
C GLY A 99 4.52 -23.28 -2.34
N LYS A 100 4.25 -23.74 -1.13
CA LYS A 100 2.94 -24.03 -0.54
C LYS A 100 2.02 -22.80 -0.58
N SER A 101 1.13 -22.71 -1.59
CA SER A 101 0.10 -21.67 -1.63
C SER A 101 -0.90 -21.89 -0.49
N VAL A 102 -0.97 -20.95 0.44
CA VAL A 102 -2.02 -20.88 1.45
C VAL A 102 -3.34 -20.60 0.73
N LYS A 103 -4.14 -21.65 0.53
CA LYS A 103 -5.53 -21.52 0.10
C LYS A 103 -6.31 -20.88 1.23
N PHE A 104 -6.67 -19.60 1.08
CA PHE A 104 -7.81 -19.06 1.81
C PHE A 104 -9.06 -19.66 1.17
N ALA A 105 -9.63 -20.65 1.85
CA ALA A 105 -10.93 -21.18 1.50
C ALA A 105 -11.97 -20.06 1.64
N ASP A 106 -12.70 -19.88 0.56
CA ASP A 106 -13.83 -19.00 0.37
C ASP A 106 -15.00 -19.48 1.26
N GLU A 107 -15.12 -18.92 2.46
CA GLU A 107 -16.40 -18.91 3.18
C GLU A 107 -17.12 -17.60 2.84
N ARG A 108 -17.90 -17.70 1.77
CA ARG A 108 -19.07 -16.92 1.46
C ARG A 108 -19.88 -16.61 2.73
N ALA A 109 -19.74 -15.38 3.23
CA ALA A 109 -20.71 -14.78 4.14
C ALA A 109 -21.31 -13.55 3.46
N GLU A 110 -22.62 -13.63 3.20
CA GLU A 110 -23.46 -12.51 2.84
C GLU A 110 -23.21 -11.31 3.75
N GLY A 111 -23.15 -10.12 3.15
CA GLY A 111 -22.96 -8.88 3.88
C GLY A 111 -23.17 -7.70 2.96
N SER A 112 -24.44 -7.49 2.60
CA SER A 112 -25.11 -6.28 2.13
C SER A 112 -24.29 -5.17 1.47
N SER A 113 -24.71 -4.83 0.25
CA SER A 113 -24.57 -3.47 -0.27
C SER A 113 -25.16 -2.48 0.72
N GLU A 114 -24.39 -1.45 1.04
CA GLU A 114 -24.77 -0.05 1.31
C GLU A 114 -23.62 0.59 2.08
N ASP A 115 -22.76 1.33 1.38
CA ASP A 115 -22.67 2.76 1.67
C ASP A 115 -21.84 3.44 0.58
N ARG A 116 -22.54 4.22 -0.23
CA ARG A 116 -21.95 5.03 -1.29
C ARG A 116 -22.33 6.46 -0.97
N GLU A 117 -21.67 7.10 -0.01
CA GLU A 117 -21.70 8.55 0.05
C GLU A 117 -20.44 9.20 0.64
N LYS A 118 -20.03 10.24 -0.09
CA LYS A 118 -19.32 11.46 0.36
C LYS A 118 -17.83 11.42 0.65
N GLY A 119 -17.12 12.10 -0.25
CA GLY A 119 -16.34 13.27 0.17
C GLY A 119 -14.84 13.00 0.32
N GLY A 120 -14.06 13.64 -0.54
CA GLY A 120 -12.60 13.59 -0.51
C GLY A 120 -12.03 14.07 0.81
N LYS A 121 -11.72 13.12 1.70
CA LYS A 121 -10.77 13.22 2.84
C LYS A 121 -10.47 11.85 3.49
N GLY A 122 -10.82 10.73 2.85
CA GLY A 122 -10.90 9.41 3.52
C GLY A 122 -9.77 8.42 3.26
N GLU A 123 -8.86 8.64 2.30
CA GLU A 123 -7.92 7.57 1.90
C GLU A 123 -6.78 7.34 2.92
N VAL A 124 -6.32 8.39 3.61
CA VAL A 124 -5.24 8.29 4.61
C VAL A 124 -5.73 7.67 5.93
N GLU A 125 -6.96 7.96 6.37
CA GLU A 125 -7.55 7.34 7.56
C GLU A 125 -7.90 5.87 7.36
N GLU A 126 -8.28 5.48 6.14
CA GLU A 126 -8.72 4.11 5.85
C GLU A 126 -7.54 3.12 5.79
N TRP A 127 -6.35 3.57 5.35
CA TRP A 127 -5.10 2.81 5.42
C TRP A 127 -4.76 2.41 6.86
N GLY A 128 -4.85 3.35 7.82
CA GLY A 128 -4.52 3.11 9.22
C GLY A 128 -5.44 2.10 9.89
N LYS A 129 -6.75 2.15 9.59
CA LYS A 129 -7.76 1.22 10.11
C LYS A 129 -7.54 -0.20 9.58
N LYS A 130 -7.21 -0.35 8.29
CA LYS A 130 -6.92 -1.66 7.66
C LYS A 130 -5.60 -2.26 8.15
N ALA A 131 -4.56 -1.45 8.38
CA ALA A 131 -3.28 -1.90 8.94
C ALA A 131 -3.45 -2.44 10.37
N LYS A 132 -4.18 -1.72 11.23
CA LYS A 132 -4.49 -2.17 12.61
C LYS A 132 -5.27 -3.49 12.64
N LYS A 133 -6.22 -3.67 11.72
CA LYS A 133 -7.00 -4.92 11.60
C LYS A 133 -6.12 -6.12 11.19
N ARG A 134 -5.13 -5.91 10.32
CA ARG A 134 -4.16 -6.95 9.92
C ARG A 134 -3.24 -7.33 11.08
N GLN A 135 -2.74 -6.34 11.83
CA GLN A 135 -1.88 -6.58 12.98
C GLN A 135 -2.60 -7.37 14.08
N LYS A 136 -3.86 -7.02 14.40
CA LYS A 136 -4.67 -7.79 15.35
C LYS A 136 -4.87 -9.24 14.92
N LYS A 137 -5.17 -9.48 13.63
CA LYS A 137 -5.35 -10.84 13.12
C LYS A 137 -4.08 -11.69 13.25
N VAL A 138 -2.90 -11.09 13.07
CA VAL A 138 -1.61 -11.79 13.26
C VAL A 138 -1.39 -12.11 14.74
N GLN A 139 -1.71 -11.19 15.65
CA GLN A 139 -1.61 -11.45 17.10
C GLN A 139 -2.58 -12.54 17.56
N ASP A 140 -3.83 -12.54 17.09
CA ASP A 140 -4.81 -13.56 17.42
C ASP A 140 -4.39 -14.95 16.92
N LEU A 141 -3.79 -15.03 15.72
CA LEU A 141 -3.26 -16.28 15.19
C LEU A 141 -2.07 -16.80 16.02
N LEU A 142 -1.15 -15.91 16.41
CA LEU A 142 0.00 -16.26 17.25
C LEU A 142 -0.43 -16.72 18.65
N ALA A 143 -1.42 -16.06 19.25
CA ALA A 143 -1.97 -16.45 20.55
C ALA A 143 -2.66 -17.82 20.49
N LYS A 144 -3.40 -18.10 19.41
CA LYS A 144 -4.05 -19.40 19.20
C LYS A 144 -3.03 -20.53 18.96
N GLU A 145 -1.92 -20.22 18.31
CA GLU A 145 -0.82 -21.17 18.13
C GLU A 145 -0.08 -21.44 19.45
N GLY A 146 0.12 -20.41 20.28
CA GLY A 146 0.68 -20.55 21.63
C GLY A 146 -0.18 -21.44 22.54
N GLN A 147 -1.50 -21.21 22.58
CA GLN A 147 -2.42 -22.07 23.34
C GLN A 147 -2.40 -23.52 22.83
N ARG A 148 -2.31 -23.72 21.52
CA ARG A 148 -2.21 -25.06 20.94
C ARG A 148 -0.90 -25.75 21.33
N LEU A 149 0.18 -25.00 21.55
CA LEU A 149 1.46 -25.55 21.98
C LEU A 149 1.42 -25.92 23.47
N GLU A 150 0.86 -25.06 24.34
CA GLU A 150 0.61 -25.38 25.75
C GLU A 150 -0.28 -26.63 25.90
N ASP A 151 -1.34 -26.74 25.08
CA ASP A 151 -2.19 -27.93 25.04
C ASP A 151 -1.45 -29.21 24.61
N LEU A 152 -0.32 -29.09 23.91
CA LEU A 152 0.50 -30.23 23.50
C LEU A 152 1.52 -30.57 24.58
N ASP A 153 2.20 -29.57 25.16
CA ASP A 153 3.12 -29.75 26.29
C ASP A 153 2.41 -30.42 27.48
N ASP A 154 1.19 -29.98 27.83
CA ASP A 154 0.39 -30.59 28.90
C ASP A 154 0.05 -32.06 28.61
N LYS A 155 -0.19 -32.41 27.34
CA LYS A 155 -0.47 -33.80 26.95
C LYS A 155 0.78 -34.66 26.93
N GLU A 156 1.91 -34.10 26.49
CA GLU A 156 3.20 -34.79 26.51
C GLU A 156 3.65 -35.08 27.95
N ASP A 157 3.42 -34.16 28.89
CA ASP A 157 3.65 -34.39 30.32
C ASP A 157 2.74 -35.49 30.90
N LEU A 158 1.47 -35.55 30.49
CA LEU A 158 0.55 -36.65 30.85
C LEU A 158 1.03 -38.01 30.32
N ASP A 159 1.48 -38.06 29.08
CA ASP A 159 1.97 -39.30 28.46
C ASP A 159 3.25 -39.80 29.17
N ILE A 160 4.12 -38.90 29.65
CA ILE A 160 5.30 -39.26 30.45
C ILE A 160 4.90 -39.78 31.84
N MET A 161 3.89 -39.17 32.48
CA MET A 161 3.40 -39.62 33.79
C MET A 161 2.80 -41.04 33.74
N GLU A 162 2.16 -41.44 32.64
CA GLU A 162 1.64 -42.81 32.48
C GLU A 162 2.75 -43.88 32.45
N TYR A 163 3.95 -43.51 31.99
CA TYR A 163 5.12 -44.41 31.96
C TYR A 163 5.97 -44.36 33.24
N LEU A 164 5.66 -43.48 34.20
CA LEU A 164 6.32 -43.43 35.49
C LEU A 164 5.69 -44.51 36.40
N VAL A 165 6.21 -45.73 36.31
CA VAL A 165 5.88 -46.80 37.25
C VAL A 165 6.41 -46.39 38.62
N ASP A 166 5.52 -46.18 39.58
CA ASP A 166 5.88 -45.99 40.99
C ASP A 166 6.62 -47.25 41.46
N TYR A 167 7.92 -47.12 41.72
CA TYR A 167 8.73 -48.20 42.26
C TYR A 167 8.24 -48.54 43.67
N GLU A 168 7.49 -49.64 43.80
CA GLU A 168 7.20 -50.27 45.10
C GLU A 168 8.34 -51.24 45.43
N GLU A 169 9.20 -50.84 46.38
CA GLU A 169 10.30 -51.67 46.89
C GLU A 169 9.72 -52.98 47.46
N GLY A 170 9.95 -54.10 46.76
CA GLY A 170 9.56 -55.45 47.18
C GLY A 170 8.71 -56.27 46.20
N LYS A 171 8.23 -55.74 45.07
CA LYS A 171 7.51 -56.52 44.05
C LYS A 171 8.29 -56.80 42.76
N ASP A 172 9.08 -55.85 42.25
CA ASP A 172 9.65 -55.96 40.89
C ASP A 172 11.16 -56.30 40.83
N GLY A 173 11.83 -56.54 41.97
CA GLY A 173 13.20 -57.07 42.06
C GLY A 173 14.30 -56.13 41.52
N TRP A 174 15.45 -55.96 42.18
CA TRP A 174 16.07 -56.67 43.31
C TRP A 174 15.87 -55.94 44.63
#